data_AF-A0A6V7HVJ0-F1
#
_entry.id   AF-A0A6V7HVJ0-F1
#
_cell.length_a   1.000
_cell.length_b   1.000
_cell.length_c   1.000
_cell.angle_alpha   90.00
_cell.angle_beta   90.00
_cell.angle_gamma   90.00
#
_symmetry.space_group_name_H-M   'P 1'
#
loop_
_entity.id
_entity.type
_entity.pdbx_description
1 polymer ?
#
loop_
_entity_poly.entity_id
_entity_poly.type
_entity_poly.pdbx_seq_one_letter_code
_entity_poly.pdbx_strand_id
1 'polypeptide(L)'
;SLKVLEPFEALHWFDALGDKHYPSEQEFQKMIGDLVFNNLNLTLSKRQLERLSRLRPGHLETDEERRQYEMENVWALLQENEYLISILYEERELFPRLIGTCGNFYAVEYVKPMENPTTAISRSDSPAEWAKRLKLAVMILDLVEELDNSTPEPFYLCDVKINHFGLAYGDTKLKFLDLDAVFPRSVVNRFIGDGRSCEIHQDCDYFDCRSVCSENKKCESPVLNDNLQ
;
A
#
# COMPACT_ATOMS: atom_id res chain seq x y z
N SER A 1 -11.11 15.04 12.57
CA SER A 1 -9.85 15.76 12.77
C SER A 1 -9.02 15.53 11.53
N LEU A 2 -8.86 16.52 10.65
CA LEU A 2 -8.00 16.39 9.48
C LEU A 2 -6.57 16.19 10.01
N LYS A 3 -5.98 15.02 9.75
CA LYS A 3 -4.52 14.88 9.85
C LYS A 3 -3.96 15.95 8.91
N VAL A 4 -3.26 16.91 9.48
CA VAL A 4 -2.37 17.79 8.73
C VAL A 4 -1.46 16.83 7.96
N LEU A 5 -1.50 16.86 6.63
CA LEU A 5 -0.53 16.18 5.79
C LEU A 5 0.84 16.55 6.36
N GLU A 6 1.53 15.58 6.97
CA GLU A 6 2.92 15.81 7.31
C GLU A 6 3.61 16.22 6.00
N PRO A 7 4.36 17.34 5.97
CA PRO A 7 4.99 17.75 4.75
C PRO A 7 5.93 16.61 4.33
N PHE A 8 5.70 16.07 3.13
CA PHE A 8 6.58 15.13 2.47
C PHE A 8 8.04 15.53 2.71
N GLU A 9 8.91 14.57 3.00
CA GLU A 9 10.32 14.84 3.19
C GLU A 9 10.84 15.61 1.97
N ALA A 10 11.46 16.76 2.22
CA ALA A 10 11.90 17.62 1.14
C ALA A 10 13.01 16.92 0.35
N LEU A 11 12.85 16.85 -0.98
CA LEU A 11 13.87 16.26 -1.86
C LEU A 11 15.14 17.15 -1.97
N HIS A 12 15.00 18.44 -1.69
CA HIS A 12 16.04 19.44 -1.88
C HIS A 12 16.63 19.88 -0.55
N TRP A 13 17.87 20.37 -0.59
CA TRP A 13 18.52 21.02 0.55
C TRP A 13 19.06 22.39 0.15
N PHE A 14 19.32 23.22 1.14
CA PHE A 14 19.97 24.53 0.96
C PHE A 14 21.41 24.46 1.46
N ASP A 15 22.34 25.06 0.73
CA ASP A 15 23.71 25.18 1.20
C ASP A 15 23.90 26.38 2.16
N ALA A 16 25.13 26.59 2.62
CA ALA A 16 25.45 27.69 3.54
C ALA A 16 25.27 29.09 2.92
N LEU A 17 25.15 29.18 1.59
CA LEU A 17 24.91 30.42 0.85
C LEU A 17 23.42 30.64 0.57
N GLY A 18 22.58 29.63 0.84
CA GLY A 18 21.15 29.66 0.60
C GLY A 18 20.74 29.19 -0.80
N ASP A 19 21.66 28.59 -1.56
CA ASP A 19 21.36 28.03 -2.88
C ASP A 19 20.66 26.67 -2.74
N LYS A 20 19.61 26.45 -3.54
CA LYS A 20 18.80 25.22 -3.54
C LYS A 20 19.47 24.15 -4.40
N HIS A 21 19.71 22.99 -3.82
CA HIS A 21 20.33 21.84 -4.49
C HIS A 21 19.38 20.65 -4.56
N TYR A 22 19.51 19.88 -5.64
CA TYR A 22 18.76 18.66 -5.90
C TYR A 22 19.71 17.47 -6.03
N PRO A 23 19.26 16.24 -5.71
CA PRO A 23 20.09 15.05 -5.90
C PRO A 23 20.35 14.81 -7.38
N SER A 24 21.50 14.24 -7.70
CA SER A 24 21.78 13.71 -9.03
C SER A 24 20.85 12.52 -9.36
N GLU A 25 20.75 12.14 -10.63
CA GLU A 25 19.93 11.00 -11.04
C GLU A 25 20.29 9.68 -10.33
N GLN A 26 21.58 9.46 -10.06
CA GLN A 26 22.04 8.26 -9.35
C GLN A 26 21.68 8.32 -7.86
N GLU A 27 21.83 9.49 -7.24
CA GLU A 27 21.43 9.69 -5.84
C GLU A 27 19.92 9.53 -5.70
N PHE A 28 19.14 10.09 -6.62
CA PHE A 28 17.69 9.96 -6.61
C PHE A 28 17.24 8.50 -6.75
N GLN A 29 17.81 7.74 -7.69
CA GLN A 29 17.51 6.30 -7.81
C GLN A 29 17.88 5.53 -6.53
N LYS A 30 18.99 5.89 -5.88
CA LYS A 30 19.37 5.29 -4.60
C LYS A 30 18.35 5.63 -3.50
N MET A 31 17.95 6.89 -3.39
CA MET A 31 16.91 7.33 -2.44
C MET A 31 15.60 6.58 -2.63
N ILE A 32 15.16 6.39 -3.89
CA ILE A 32 13.97 5.58 -4.23
C ILE A 32 14.16 4.13 -3.76
N GLY A 33 15.32 3.54 -4.03
CA GLY A 33 15.64 2.19 -3.59
C GLY A 33 15.58 2.03 -2.07
N ASP A 34 16.18 2.96 -1.34
CA ASP A 34 16.20 2.98 0.13
C ASP A 34 14.78 3.17 0.68
N LEU A 35 13.98 4.07 0.10
CA LEU A 35 12.58 4.29 0.47
C LEU A 35 11.74 3.02 0.30
N VAL A 36 11.83 2.36 -0.87
CA VAL A 36 11.06 1.14 -1.14
C VAL A 36 11.54 -0.03 -0.29
N PHE A 37 12.84 -0.16 -0.04
CA PHE A 37 13.35 -1.16 0.87
C PHE A 37 12.83 -0.93 2.29
N ASN A 38 12.80 0.31 2.75
CA ASN A 38 12.27 0.64 4.06
C ASN A 38 10.76 0.38 4.13
N ASN A 39 9.97 0.80 3.15
CA ASN A 39 8.50 0.71 3.22
C ASN A 39 7.94 -0.67 2.86
N LEU A 40 8.60 -1.42 1.98
CA LEU A 40 8.11 -2.68 1.42
C LEU A 40 9.08 -3.86 1.58
N ASN A 41 10.25 -3.66 2.20
CA ASN A 41 11.29 -4.70 2.31
C ASN A 41 11.67 -5.34 0.95
N LEU A 42 11.53 -4.57 -0.13
CA LEU A 42 11.70 -5.04 -1.50
C LEU A 42 12.97 -4.45 -2.12
N THR A 43 13.81 -5.31 -2.70
CA THR A 43 14.93 -4.85 -3.54
C THR A 43 14.45 -4.71 -4.98
N LEU A 44 14.57 -3.51 -5.52
CA LEU A 44 14.10 -3.19 -6.86
C LEU A 44 15.09 -3.62 -7.95
N SER A 45 14.56 -4.14 -9.05
CA SER A 45 15.33 -4.30 -10.29
C SER A 45 15.61 -2.95 -10.94
N LYS A 46 16.63 -2.88 -11.80
CA LYS A 46 16.96 -1.67 -12.57
C LYS A 46 15.76 -1.11 -13.34
N ARG A 47 14.96 -1.99 -13.95
CA ARG A 47 13.75 -1.60 -14.70
C ARG A 47 12.68 -0.99 -13.80
N GLN A 48 12.49 -1.53 -12.59
CA GLN A 48 11.53 -0.96 -11.63
C GLN A 48 12.02 0.40 -11.11
N LEU A 49 13.30 0.54 -10.78
CA LEU A 49 13.88 1.83 -10.40
C LEU A 49 13.71 2.89 -11.50
N GLU A 50 13.99 2.52 -12.75
CA GLU A 50 13.77 3.41 -13.90
C GLU A 50 12.29 3.81 -14.01
N ARG A 51 11.36 2.85 -13.85
CA ARG A 51 9.92 3.10 -13.87
C ARG A 51 9.44 4.03 -12.76
N LEU A 52 9.97 3.89 -11.54
CA LEU A 52 9.61 4.73 -10.38
C LEU A 52 10.24 6.13 -10.47
N SER A 53 11.41 6.26 -11.10
CA SER A 53 12.15 7.53 -11.17
C SER A 53 11.56 8.59 -12.11
N ARG A 54 10.51 8.23 -12.87
CA ARG A 54 9.91 9.05 -13.95
C ARG A 54 8.39 8.99 -13.89
N LEU A 55 7.74 10.12 -14.18
CA LEU A 55 6.27 10.14 -14.30
C LEU A 55 5.80 9.41 -15.57
N ARG A 56 6.53 9.57 -16.68
CA ARG A 56 6.19 8.97 -17.97
C ARG A 56 7.29 8.00 -18.43
N PRO A 57 6.98 6.71 -18.60
CA PRO A 57 7.92 5.74 -19.16
C PRO A 57 8.41 6.18 -20.56
N GLY A 58 9.73 6.16 -20.76
CA GLY A 58 10.35 6.45 -22.06
C GLY A 58 10.42 7.94 -22.44
N HIS A 59 9.96 8.86 -21.59
CA HIS A 59 10.21 10.28 -21.77
C HIS A 59 11.41 10.72 -20.92
N LEU A 60 12.38 11.36 -21.57
CA LEU A 60 13.51 11.98 -20.90
C LEU A 60 13.31 13.50 -20.98
N GLU A 61 13.02 14.11 -19.83
CA GLU A 61 13.03 15.56 -19.73
C GLU A 61 14.48 16.06 -19.77
N THR A 62 14.76 16.95 -20.72
CA THR A 62 16.10 17.49 -20.96
C THR A 62 16.29 18.85 -20.31
N ASP A 63 15.20 19.53 -19.99
CA ASP A 63 15.22 20.80 -19.27
C ASP A 63 15.42 20.55 -17.77
N GLU A 64 16.45 21.17 -17.20
CA GLU A 64 16.88 20.93 -15.83
C GLU A 64 15.82 21.36 -14.80
N GLU A 65 15.21 22.53 -14.97
CA GLU A 65 14.17 23.03 -14.05
C GLU A 65 12.93 22.12 -14.08
N ARG A 66 12.49 21.71 -15.28
CA ARG A 66 11.37 20.76 -15.42
C ARG A 66 11.69 19.40 -14.84
N ARG A 67 12.94 18.93 -14.98
CA ARG A 67 13.36 17.66 -14.38
C ARG A 67 13.35 17.75 -12.85
N GLN A 68 13.85 18.82 -12.27
CA GLN A 68 13.80 19.04 -10.82
C GLN A 68 12.36 19.02 -10.31
N TYR A 69 11.44 19.68 -11.01
CA TYR A 69 10.01 19.64 -10.69
C TYR A 69 9.41 18.23 -10.87
N GLU A 70 9.80 17.48 -11.90
CA GLU A 70 9.39 16.08 -12.06
C GLU A 70 9.84 15.23 -10.86
N MET A 71 11.10 15.39 -10.41
CA MET A 71 11.64 14.65 -9.28
C MET A 71 10.90 14.97 -7.98
N GLU A 72 10.53 16.23 -7.72
CA GLU A 72 9.72 16.61 -6.55
C GLU A 72 8.35 15.92 -6.58
N ASN A 73 7.68 15.91 -7.74
CA ASN A 73 6.38 15.25 -7.88
C ASN A 73 6.47 13.73 -7.70
N VAL A 74 7.48 13.10 -8.31
CA VAL A 74 7.75 11.68 -8.15
C VAL A 74 8.04 11.36 -6.68
N TRP A 75 8.89 12.15 -6.02
CA TRP A 75 9.25 11.93 -4.63
C TRP A 75 8.07 12.05 -3.67
N ALA A 76 7.17 13.00 -3.91
CA ALA A 76 5.92 13.11 -3.15
C ALA A 76 5.04 11.86 -3.33
N LEU A 77 4.87 11.40 -4.57
CA LEU A 77 4.08 10.19 -4.87
C LEU A 77 4.66 8.94 -4.22
N LEU A 78 5.98 8.75 -4.27
CA LEU A 78 6.65 7.54 -3.76
C LEU A 78 6.62 7.42 -2.24
N GLN A 79 6.39 8.52 -1.51
CA GLN A 79 6.23 8.47 -0.06
C GLN A 79 4.88 7.88 0.37
N GLU A 80 3.90 7.84 -0.53
CA GLU A 80 2.60 7.21 -0.26
C GLU A 80 2.67 5.70 -0.51
N ASN A 81 2.37 4.92 0.53
CA ASN A 81 2.40 3.45 0.46
C ASN A 81 1.41 2.90 -0.60
N GLU A 82 0.21 3.49 -0.67
CA GLU A 82 -0.80 3.10 -1.66
C GLU A 82 -0.29 3.25 -3.10
N TYR A 83 0.44 4.34 -3.39
CA TYR A 83 1.02 4.55 -4.71
C TYR A 83 2.09 3.51 -5.02
N LEU A 84 3.01 3.24 -4.08
CA LEU A 84 4.07 2.24 -4.25
C LEU A 84 3.50 0.85 -4.55
N ILE A 85 2.48 0.43 -3.81
CA ILE A 85 1.83 -0.86 -4.03
C ILE A 85 1.13 -0.89 -5.39
N SER A 86 0.38 0.17 -5.72
CA SER A 86 -0.35 0.28 -7.00
C SER A 86 0.58 0.17 -8.21
N ILE A 87 1.75 0.83 -8.18
CA ILE A 87 2.70 0.82 -9.31
C ILE A 87 3.56 -0.44 -9.37
N LEU A 88 3.97 -1.02 -8.24
CA LEU A 88 4.86 -2.19 -8.21
C LEU A 88 4.11 -3.50 -8.46
N TYR A 89 2.83 -3.57 -8.09
CA TYR A 89 2.00 -4.77 -8.21
C TYR A 89 0.89 -4.63 -9.27
N GLU A 90 1.00 -3.65 -10.16
CA GLU A 90 0.05 -3.37 -11.26
C GLU A 90 -0.30 -4.62 -12.09
N GLU A 91 0.67 -5.51 -12.33
CA GLU A 91 0.51 -6.71 -13.15
C GLU A 91 -0.18 -7.88 -12.41
N ARG A 92 -0.36 -7.80 -11.08
CA ARG A 92 -0.86 -8.93 -10.27
C ARG A 92 -2.38 -9.00 -10.16
N GLU A 93 -3.10 -7.96 -10.62
CA GLU A 93 -4.57 -7.86 -10.54
C GLU A 93 -5.16 -7.96 -9.12
N LEU A 94 -4.34 -7.82 -8.07
CA LEU A 94 -4.76 -7.81 -6.66
C LEU A 94 -5.35 -6.46 -6.22
N PHE A 95 -4.89 -5.39 -6.87
CA PHE A 95 -5.16 -4.00 -6.53
C PHE A 95 -5.63 -3.23 -7.77
N PRO A 96 -6.29 -2.07 -7.62
CA PRO A 96 -6.62 -1.19 -8.72
C PRO A 96 -5.39 -0.79 -9.55
N ARG A 97 -5.47 -0.94 -10.87
CA ARG A 97 -4.39 -0.55 -11.80
C ARG A 97 -4.24 0.96 -11.86
N LEU A 98 -2.99 1.41 -11.87
CA LEU A 98 -2.63 2.82 -12.05
C LEU A 98 -2.96 3.29 -13.48
N ILE A 99 -3.84 4.28 -13.63
CA ILE A 99 -4.14 4.90 -14.94
C ILE A 99 -3.06 5.92 -15.31
N GLY A 100 -2.62 6.73 -14.35
CA GLY A 100 -1.66 7.78 -14.60
C GLY A 100 -1.45 8.73 -13.42
N THR A 101 -0.53 9.66 -13.62
CA THR A 101 -0.11 10.66 -12.62
C THR A 101 -0.22 12.07 -13.19
N CYS A 102 -0.53 13.04 -12.32
CA CYS A 102 -0.59 14.46 -12.64
C CYS A 102 -0.07 15.25 -11.43
N GLY A 103 1.18 15.73 -11.51
CA GLY A 103 1.87 16.32 -10.37
C GLY A 103 2.02 15.31 -9.24
N ASN A 104 1.60 15.67 -8.04
CA ASN A 104 1.58 14.83 -6.85
C ASN A 104 0.28 14.00 -6.69
N PHE A 105 -0.60 13.99 -7.70
CA PHE A 105 -1.81 13.18 -7.70
C PHE A 105 -1.67 12.01 -8.68
N TYR A 106 -2.36 10.92 -8.37
CA TYR A 106 -2.51 9.78 -9.27
C TYR A 106 -3.96 9.34 -9.36
N ALA A 107 -4.26 8.60 -10.42
CA ALA A 107 -5.56 8.00 -10.64
C ALA A 107 -5.40 6.50 -10.88
N VAL A 108 -6.30 5.71 -10.31
CA VAL A 108 -6.42 4.27 -10.53
C VAL A 108 -7.71 3.94 -11.27
N GLU A 109 -7.80 2.72 -11.78
CA GLU A 109 -9.01 2.23 -12.43
C GLU A 109 -10.22 2.26 -11.50
N TYR A 110 -11.40 2.48 -12.08
CA TYR A 110 -12.63 2.43 -11.30
C TYR A 110 -12.98 0.99 -10.97
N VAL A 111 -12.89 0.65 -9.68
CA VAL A 111 -13.34 -0.61 -9.11
C VAL A 111 -14.64 -0.34 -8.37
N LYS A 112 -15.72 -1.05 -8.72
CA LYS A 112 -17.00 -0.89 -8.03
C LYS A 112 -16.88 -1.53 -6.63
N PRO A 113 -16.98 -0.74 -5.54
CA PRO A 113 -16.94 -1.29 -4.18
C PRO A 113 -18.09 -2.26 -3.95
N MET A 114 -17.85 -3.30 -3.18
CA MET A 114 -18.89 -4.19 -2.70
C MET A 114 -19.75 -3.44 -1.68
N GLU A 115 -21.05 -3.48 -1.89
CA GLU A 115 -22.01 -2.94 -0.94
C GLU A 115 -22.10 -3.88 0.26
N ASN A 116 -22.22 -3.31 1.46
CA ASN A 116 -22.36 -4.05 2.70
C ASN A 116 -23.53 -5.04 2.59
N PRO A 117 -23.30 -6.37 2.59
CA PRO A 117 -24.39 -7.34 2.62
C PRO A 117 -25.08 -7.39 4.00
N THR A 118 -24.61 -6.59 4.95
CA THR A 118 -24.89 -6.67 6.40
C THR A 118 -26.19 -6.05 6.86
N THR A 119 -27.09 -5.59 5.98
CA THR A 119 -28.51 -5.53 6.35
C THR A 119 -29.15 -6.91 6.20
N ALA A 120 -28.58 -7.96 6.81
CA ALA A 120 -29.25 -9.21 7.20
C ALA A 120 -28.26 -10.37 7.44
N ILE A 121 -27.73 -10.53 8.64
CA ILE A 121 -27.86 -11.88 9.26
C ILE A 121 -29.35 -12.00 9.67
N SER A 122 -30.25 -11.84 8.70
CA SER A 122 -31.69 -11.95 8.88
C SER A 122 -32.02 -13.40 8.58
N ARG A 123 -32.87 -13.99 9.40
CA ARG A 123 -33.41 -15.35 9.25
C ARG A 123 -34.27 -15.53 7.98
N SER A 124 -34.09 -14.67 6.97
CA SER A 124 -34.92 -14.51 5.77
C SER A 124 -34.09 -14.26 4.51
N ASP A 125 -32.85 -14.76 4.43
CA ASP A 125 -32.09 -14.69 3.18
C ASP A 125 -32.76 -15.56 2.11
N SER A 126 -33.09 -14.96 0.98
CA SER A 126 -33.50 -15.73 -0.19
C SER A 126 -32.32 -16.59 -0.68
N PRO A 127 -32.57 -17.74 -1.33
CA PRO A 127 -31.50 -18.56 -1.92
C PRO A 127 -30.57 -17.76 -2.85
N ALA A 128 -31.09 -16.73 -3.52
CA ALA A 128 -30.31 -15.86 -4.40
C ALA A 128 -29.35 -14.95 -3.62
N GLU A 129 -29.77 -14.38 -2.49
CA GLU A 129 -28.90 -13.56 -1.64
C GLU A 129 -27.81 -14.40 -0.96
N TRP A 130 -28.17 -15.60 -0.50
CA TRP A 130 -27.18 -16.56 0.00
C TRP A 130 -26.13 -16.93 -1.07
N ALA A 131 -26.57 -17.20 -2.31
CA ALA A 131 -25.66 -17.51 -3.40
C ALA A 131 -24.70 -16.35 -3.74
N LYS A 132 -25.17 -15.10 -3.67
CA LYS A 132 -24.29 -13.91 -3.82
C LYS A 132 -23.24 -13.83 -2.73
N ARG A 133 -23.62 -14.07 -1.47
CA ARG A 133 -22.67 -14.07 -0.33
C ARG A 133 -21.66 -15.19 -0.44
N LEU A 134 -22.10 -16.40 -0.82
CA LEU A 134 -21.20 -17.52 -1.04
C LEU A 134 -20.21 -17.20 -2.16
N LYS A 135 -20.68 -16.64 -3.27
CA LYS A 135 -19.79 -16.21 -4.37
C LYS A 135 -18.77 -15.18 -3.89
N LEU A 136 -19.19 -14.19 -3.10
CA LEU A 136 -18.28 -13.18 -2.54
C LEU A 136 -17.25 -13.79 -1.59
N ALA A 137 -17.67 -14.70 -0.70
CA ALA A 137 -16.76 -15.39 0.20
C ALA A 137 -15.70 -16.19 -0.57
N VAL A 138 -16.09 -16.90 -1.62
CA VAL A 138 -15.12 -17.61 -2.50
C VAL A 138 -14.15 -16.63 -3.15
N MET A 139 -14.63 -15.52 -3.71
CA MET A 139 -13.75 -14.51 -4.32
C MET A 139 -12.79 -13.85 -3.32
N ILE A 140 -13.20 -13.65 -2.06
CA ILE A 140 -12.33 -13.15 -1.00
C ILE A 140 -11.26 -14.18 -0.64
N LEU A 141 -11.64 -15.46 -0.52
CA LEU A 141 -10.69 -16.55 -0.25
C LEU A 141 -9.64 -16.67 -1.37
N ASP A 142 -10.08 -16.60 -2.63
CA ASP A 142 -9.17 -16.61 -3.79
C ASP A 142 -8.17 -15.44 -3.72
N LEU A 143 -8.65 -14.22 -3.38
CA LEU A 143 -7.80 -13.04 -3.23
C LEU A 143 -6.80 -13.18 -2.07
N VAL A 144 -7.25 -13.69 -0.92
CA VAL A 144 -6.36 -13.93 0.25
C VAL A 144 -5.30 -14.97 -0.09
N GLU A 145 -5.65 -16.04 -0.79
CA GLU A 145 -4.69 -17.04 -1.26
C GLU A 145 -3.66 -16.43 -2.21
N GLU A 146 -4.07 -15.53 -3.12
CA GLU A 146 -3.14 -14.84 -4.01
C GLU A 146 -2.22 -13.87 -3.24
N LEU A 147 -2.71 -13.16 -2.22
CA LEU A 147 -1.90 -12.27 -1.37
C LEU A 147 -0.83 -13.02 -0.57
N ASP A 148 -1.12 -14.25 -0.17
CA ASP A 148 -0.18 -15.11 0.58
C ASP A 148 0.88 -15.77 -0.31
N ASN A 149 0.53 -16.10 -1.57
CA ASN A 149 1.35 -16.98 -2.40
C ASN A 149 1.92 -16.32 -3.68
N SER A 150 1.35 -15.21 -4.16
CA SER A 150 1.71 -14.62 -5.48
C SER A 150 2.72 -13.48 -5.40
N THR A 151 3.23 -13.19 -4.21
CA THR A 151 4.17 -12.11 -3.89
C THR A 151 5.45 -12.70 -3.26
N PRO A 152 6.57 -11.95 -3.20
CA PRO A 152 7.80 -12.44 -2.57
C PRO A 152 7.64 -12.82 -1.09
N GLU A 153 6.72 -12.15 -0.41
CA GLU A 153 6.28 -12.48 0.94
C GLU A 153 4.80 -12.08 1.11
N PRO A 154 4.06 -12.74 2.02
CA PRO A 154 2.63 -12.49 2.23
C PRO A 154 2.33 -11.02 2.53
N PHE A 155 1.24 -10.51 1.94
CA PHE A 155 0.70 -9.20 2.27
C PHE A 155 -0.39 -9.30 3.32
N TYR A 156 -0.32 -8.43 4.32
CA TYR A 156 -1.33 -8.27 5.36
C TYR A 156 -2.22 -7.07 5.05
N LEU A 157 -3.52 -7.29 5.17
CA LEU A 157 -4.56 -6.26 5.10
C LEU A 157 -4.91 -5.87 6.53
N CYS A 158 -4.41 -4.73 6.99
CA CYS A 158 -4.65 -4.29 8.37
C CYS A 158 -5.91 -3.43 8.52
N ASP A 159 -6.66 -3.11 7.45
CA ASP A 159 -7.97 -2.43 7.57
C ASP A 159 -9.03 -3.10 6.66
N VAL A 160 -9.49 -4.27 7.08
CA VAL A 160 -10.40 -5.12 6.30
C VAL A 160 -11.83 -4.65 6.48
N LYS A 161 -12.38 -4.03 5.43
CA LYS A 161 -13.81 -3.70 5.36
C LYS A 161 -14.40 -4.21 4.05
N ILE A 162 -15.66 -4.61 4.06
CA ILE A 162 -16.29 -5.16 2.85
C ILE A 162 -16.33 -4.16 1.69
N ASN A 163 -16.45 -2.86 1.99
CA ASN A 163 -16.40 -1.77 1.01
C ASN A 163 -14.99 -1.48 0.48
N HIS A 164 -13.94 -2.13 1.03
CA HIS A 164 -12.59 -2.11 0.49
C HIS A 164 -12.34 -3.26 -0.48
N PHE A 165 -13.34 -4.11 -0.74
CA PHE A 165 -13.29 -5.09 -1.81
C PHE A 165 -14.15 -4.63 -2.97
N GLY A 166 -13.76 -4.98 -4.20
CA GLY A 166 -14.55 -4.60 -5.37
C GLY A 166 -14.13 -5.29 -6.66
N LEU A 167 -14.95 -5.08 -7.68
CA LEU A 167 -14.75 -5.63 -9.02
C LEU A 167 -14.63 -4.50 -10.03
N ALA A 168 -13.58 -4.55 -10.86
CA ALA A 168 -13.50 -3.67 -12.03
C ALA A 168 -14.46 -4.15 -13.12
N TYR A 169 -14.79 -3.25 -14.06
CA TYR A 169 -15.72 -3.60 -15.13
C TYR A 169 -15.12 -4.66 -16.07
N GLY A 170 -15.76 -5.83 -16.13
CA GLY A 170 -15.31 -6.95 -16.97
C GLY A 170 -14.33 -7.91 -16.28
N ASP A 171 -13.86 -7.58 -15.09
CA ASP A 171 -12.98 -8.46 -14.32
C ASP A 171 -13.77 -9.59 -13.64
N THR A 172 -13.11 -10.74 -13.48
CA THR A 172 -13.63 -11.88 -12.72
C THR A 172 -13.00 -12.01 -11.33
N LYS A 173 -11.91 -11.26 -11.08
CA LYS A 173 -11.14 -11.29 -9.84
C LYS A 173 -11.49 -10.10 -8.96
N LEU A 174 -11.61 -10.35 -7.67
CA LEU A 174 -11.83 -9.34 -6.65
C LEU A 174 -10.52 -8.59 -6.38
N LYS A 175 -10.63 -7.27 -6.20
CA LYS A 175 -9.51 -6.38 -5.89
C LYS A 175 -9.71 -5.76 -4.51
N PHE A 176 -8.62 -5.47 -3.83
CA PHE A 176 -8.63 -4.68 -2.60
C PHE A 176 -8.32 -3.20 -2.92
N LEU A 177 -9.16 -2.29 -2.48
CA LEU A 177 -9.16 -0.88 -2.89
C LEU A 177 -8.36 0.02 -1.95
N ASP A 178 -8.41 -0.24 -0.64
CA ASP A 178 -7.78 0.62 0.37
C ASP A 178 -6.37 0.13 0.67
N LEU A 179 -5.34 0.74 0.09
CA LEU A 179 -3.97 0.25 0.24
C LEU A 179 -3.17 0.99 1.32
N ASP A 180 -3.79 1.89 2.08
CA ASP A 180 -3.13 2.68 3.12
C ASP A 180 -2.58 1.79 4.25
N ALA A 181 -3.30 0.72 4.56
CA ALA A 181 -2.98 -0.23 5.62
C ALA A 181 -2.59 -1.62 5.08
N VAL A 182 -1.99 -1.67 3.88
CA VAL A 182 -1.55 -2.91 3.22
C VAL A 182 -0.04 -2.99 3.23
N PHE A 183 0.51 -4.08 3.77
CA PHE A 183 1.94 -4.17 4.02
C PHE A 183 2.47 -5.60 3.86
N PRO A 184 3.72 -5.77 3.42
CA PRO A 184 4.43 -7.05 3.48
C PRO A 184 4.61 -7.52 4.92
N ARG A 185 4.58 -8.85 5.14
CA ARG A 185 4.72 -9.49 6.45
C ARG A 185 5.91 -8.96 7.27
N SER A 186 7.07 -8.82 6.66
CA SER A 186 8.30 -8.32 7.27
C SER A 186 8.14 -6.90 7.82
N VAL A 187 7.47 -6.04 7.06
CA VAL A 187 7.21 -4.64 7.40
C VAL A 187 6.24 -4.56 8.57
N VAL A 188 5.13 -5.31 8.52
CA VAL A 188 4.16 -5.36 9.61
C VAL A 188 4.79 -5.85 10.90
N ASN A 189 5.52 -6.96 10.85
CA ASN A 189 6.20 -7.51 12.01
C ASN A 189 7.21 -6.52 12.62
N ARG A 190 7.86 -5.69 11.79
CA ARG A 190 8.84 -4.71 12.24
C ARG A 190 8.20 -3.53 12.98
N PHE A 191 7.11 -2.95 12.47
CA PHE A 191 6.49 -1.80 13.14
C PHE A 191 5.56 -2.18 14.30
N ILE A 192 5.03 -3.41 14.31
CA ILE A 192 4.25 -3.94 15.44
C ILE A 192 5.17 -4.43 16.55
N GLY A 193 6.24 -5.14 16.19
CA GLY A 193 7.27 -5.63 17.12
C GLY A 193 8.33 -4.57 17.45
N ASP A 194 7.94 -3.30 17.55
CA ASP A 194 8.84 -2.16 17.80
C ASP A 194 9.37 -2.08 19.25
N GLY A 195 8.90 -2.97 20.13
CA GLY A 195 9.25 -2.97 21.54
C GLY A 195 8.64 -1.80 22.33
N ARG A 196 7.53 -1.22 21.86
CA ARG A 196 6.75 -0.27 22.64
C ARG A 196 6.19 -0.94 23.90
N SER A 197 6.01 -0.14 24.94
CA SER A 197 5.46 -0.64 26.20
C SER A 197 3.96 -0.89 26.05
N CYS A 198 3.48 -2.00 26.61
CA CYS A 198 2.08 -2.42 26.55
C CYS A 198 1.63 -2.97 27.90
N GLU A 199 0.33 -2.89 28.18
CA GLU A 199 -0.29 -3.49 29.37
C GLU A 199 -1.09 -4.74 29.00
N ILE A 200 -1.82 -4.67 27.88
CA ILE A 200 -2.66 -5.73 27.31
C ILE A 200 -2.27 -6.00 25.86
N HIS A 201 -2.63 -7.17 25.32
CA HIS A 201 -2.27 -7.53 23.94
C HIS A 201 -2.79 -6.53 22.90
N GLN A 202 -3.97 -5.94 23.12
CA GLN A 202 -4.59 -4.97 22.21
C GLN A 202 -3.79 -3.68 22.04
N ASP A 203 -2.90 -3.33 22.98
CA ASP A 203 -2.01 -2.17 22.85
C ASP A 203 -0.98 -2.36 21.72
N CYS A 204 -0.77 -3.61 21.30
CA CYS A 204 0.13 -4.00 20.23
C CYS A 204 -0.57 -4.10 18.87
N ASP A 205 -1.89 -4.00 18.83
CA ASP A 205 -2.64 -4.11 17.58
C ASP A 205 -2.39 -2.89 16.68
N TYR A 206 -2.42 -3.10 15.37
CA TYR A 206 -2.43 -2.06 14.36
C TYR A 206 -3.66 -2.27 13.49
N PHE A 207 -4.72 -1.51 13.79
CA PHE A 207 -6.04 -1.72 13.22
C PHE A 207 -6.49 -3.18 13.39
N ASP A 208 -6.68 -3.92 12.30
CA ASP A 208 -7.07 -5.33 12.31
C ASP A 208 -5.86 -6.26 12.52
N CYS A 209 -4.63 -5.84 12.22
CA CYS A 209 -3.44 -6.67 12.47
C CYS A 209 -3.14 -6.81 13.98
N ARG A 210 -3.22 -8.04 14.52
CA ARG A 210 -3.13 -8.31 15.97
C ARG A 210 -1.78 -8.88 16.40
N SER A 211 -1.34 -8.47 17.58
CA SER A 211 -0.08 -8.90 18.19
C SER A 211 -0.22 -9.16 19.69
N VAL A 212 0.88 -9.54 20.35
CA VAL A 212 0.92 -9.85 21.78
C VAL A 212 1.82 -8.89 22.53
N CYS A 213 1.30 -8.46 23.68
CA CYS A 213 2.11 -7.94 24.76
C CYS A 213 2.83 -9.08 25.51
N SER A 214 4.15 -9.01 25.60
CA SER A 214 5.00 -9.96 26.35
C SER A 214 4.89 -9.78 27.86
N GLU A 215 5.42 -10.76 28.62
CA GLU A 215 5.55 -10.67 30.07
C GLU A 215 6.40 -9.47 30.52
N ASN A 216 7.37 -9.06 29.69
CA ASN A 216 8.21 -7.89 29.92
C ASN A 216 7.50 -6.56 29.58
N LYS A 217 6.18 -6.60 29.32
CA LYS A 217 5.36 -5.43 28.96
C LYS A 217 5.85 -4.74 27.69
N LYS A 218 6.20 -5.55 26.69
CA LYS A 218 6.70 -5.12 25.38
C LYS A 218 5.97 -5.80 24.24
N CYS A 219 5.62 -5.05 23.20
CA CYS A 219 5.00 -5.61 22.00
C CYS A 219 5.98 -6.48 21.22
N GLU A 220 5.55 -7.68 20.84
CA GLU A 220 6.36 -8.68 20.15
C GLU A 220 5.84 -9.00 18.74
N SER A 221 6.76 -9.33 17.85
CA SER A 221 6.46 -9.94 16.55
C SER A 221 6.38 -11.47 16.68
N PRO A 222 5.65 -12.19 15.81
CA PRO A 222 4.95 -11.70 14.61
C PRO A 222 3.46 -11.38 14.85
N VAL A 223 2.81 -10.83 13.83
CA VAL A 223 1.34 -10.81 13.72
C VAL A 223 0.79 -12.23 13.79
N LEU A 224 -0.27 -12.40 14.58
CA LEU A 224 -0.82 -13.73 14.90
C LEU A 224 -2.04 -14.14 14.07
N ASN A 225 -2.80 -13.17 13.55
CA ASN A 225 -3.97 -13.42 12.70
C ASN A 225 -3.61 -13.41 11.21
N ASP A 226 -4.54 -13.82 10.37
CA ASP A 226 -4.45 -13.78 8.91
C ASP A 226 -5.36 -12.66 8.34
N ASN A 227 -5.62 -12.69 7.03
CA ASN A 227 -6.48 -11.72 6.35
C ASN A 227 -7.98 -12.06 6.40
N LEU A 228 -8.42 -13.05 7.21
CA LEU A 228 -9.82 -13.54 7.29
C LEU A 228 -10.51 -13.20 8.62
N GLN A 229 -10.25 -12.01 9.13
CA GLN A 229 -10.48 -11.63 10.52
C GLN A 229 -11.94 -11.45 10.96
#